data_AF-A0A9D7NED4-F1
#
_entry.id   AF-A0A9D7NED4-F1
#
_cell.length_a   1.000
_cell.length_b   1.000
_cell.length_c   1.000
_cell.angle_alpha   90.00
_cell.angle_beta   90.00
_cell.angle_gamma   90.00
#
_symmetry.space_group_name_H-M   'P 1'
#
loop_
_entity.id
_entity.type
_entity.pdbx_description
1 polymer ?
#
loop_
_entity_poly.entity_id
_entity_poly.type
_entity_poly.pdbx_seq_one_letter_code
_entity_poly.pdbx_strand_id
1 'polypeptide(L)'
;MSAEYALPQAERNQAKIIALEGMVNTLEKELSRTVVGYGEVVRQVQWQDVQAALKPDEVALEFLHFNYENPKTTGKVLYAALLLKPNQPYPIFIPLFDEKALEALIPPLDRLRSEYINQLYQNNATARLIWAPLRPTCRK
;
A
#
# COMPACT_ATOMS: atom_id res chain seq x y z
N MET A 1 -16.59 -4.44 -11.43
CA MET A 1 -17.37 -3.75 -12.49
C MET A 1 -18.67 -4.50 -12.69
N SER A 2 -19.79 -3.89 -12.29
CA SER A 2 -21.11 -4.51 -12.24
C SER A 2 -21.68 -4.74 -13.65
N ALA A 3 -22.50 -5.79 -13.78
CA ALA A 3 -23.04 -6.38 -15.02
C ALA A 3 -23.78 -5.43 -15.98
N GLU A 4 -23.97 -4.16 -15.66
CA GLU A 4 -24.72 -3.21 -16.51
C GLU A 4 -23.87 -2.55 -17.61
N TYR A 5 -22.54 -2.55 -17.51
CA TYR A 5 -21.66 -2.03 -18.58
C TYR A 5 -21.59 -2.94 -19.81
N ALA A 6 -22.17 -4.15 -19.75
CA ALA A 6 -22.19 -5.13 -20.82
C ALA A 6 -23.42 -5.01 -21.76
N LEU A 7 -24.37 -4.10 -21.48
CA LEU A 7 -25.58 -3.96 -22.29
C LEU A 7 -25.40 -3.02 -23.51
N PRO A 8 -26.07 -3.30 -24.65
CA PRO A 8 -26.08 -2.44 -25.83
C PRO A 8 -26.53 -1.01 -25.52
N GLN A 9 -25.99 -0.05 -26.27
CA GLN A 9 -26.09 1.40 -26.02
C GLN A 9 -27.52 1.97 -25.94
N ALA A 10 -28.53 1.23 -26.39
CA ALA A 10 -29.95 1.64 -26.39
C ALA A 10 -30.66 1.51 -25.02
N GLU A 11 -30.10 0.76 -24.06
CA GLU A 11 -30.71 0.53 -22.73
C GLU A 11 -29.93 1.15 -21.58
N ARG A 12 -28.87 1.92 -21.87
CA ARG A 12 -28.06 2.59 -20.86
C ARG A 12 -28.85 3.72 -20.23
N ASN A 13 -29.33 3.51 -19.01
CA ASN A 13 -30.05 4.53 -18.27
C ASN A 13 -29.06 5.59 -17.75
N GLN A 14 -28.69 6.53 -18.63
CA GLN A 14 -27.64 7.54 -18.42
C GLN A 14 -27.82 8.31 -17.10
N ALA A 15 -29.07 8.55 -16.68
CA ALA A 15 -29.39 9.19 -15.41
C ALA A 15 -28.96 8.38 -14.18
N LYS A 16 -29.06 7.04 -14.25
CA LYS A 16 -28.64 6.13 -13.18
C LYS A 16 -27.11 6.09 -13.06
N ILE A 17 -26.40 6.13 -14.18
CA ILE A 17 -24.93 6.17 -14.22
C ILE A 17 -24.42 7.49 -13.62
N ILE A 18 -24.98 8.63 -14.03
CA ILE A 18 -24.60 9.94 -13.49
C ILE A 18 -24.88 10.00 -11.97
N ALA A 19 -26.00 9.45 -11.51
CA ALA A 19 -26.32 9.39 -10.08
C ALA A 19 -25.31 8.51 -9.31
N LEU A 20 -24.94 7.34 -9.86
CA LEU A 20 -23.95 6.44 -9.26
C LEU A 20 -22.56 7.09 -9.19
N GLU A 21 -22.12 7.77 -10.25
CA GLU A 21 -20.85 8.50 -10.27
C GLU A 21 -20.83 9.65 -9.26
N GLY A 22 -21.95 10.37 -9.13
CA GLY A 22 -22.13 11.39 -8.10
C GLY A 22 -21.98 10.84 -6.68
N MET A 23 -22.60 9.69 -6.40
CA MET A 23 -22.50 9.01 -5.11
C MET A 23 -21.08 8.53 -4.81
N VAL A 24 -20.38 7.98 -5.80
CA VAL A 24 -18.97 7.55 -5.65
C VAL A 24 -18.09 8.73 -5.30
N ASN A 25 -18.24 9.86 -6.02
CA ASN A 25 -17.44 11.06 -5.78
C ASN A 25 -17.71 11.66 -4.38
N THR A 26 -18.96 11.64 -3.92
CA THR A 26 -19.30 12.05 -2.54
C THR A 26 -18.63 11.14 -1.52
N LEU A 27 -18.67 9.82 -1.73
CA LEU A 27 -18.09 8.85 -0.80
C LEU A 27 -16.56 8.94 -0.76
N GLU A 28 -15.90 9.15 -1.91
CA GLU A 28 -14.45 9.41 -1.97
C GLU A 28 -14.07 10.69 -1.25
N LYS A 29 -14.87 11.76 -1.41
CA LYS A 29 -14.65 13.03 -0.73
C LYS A 29 -14.83 12.92 0.78
N GLU A 30 -15.81 12.14 1.24
CA GLU A 30 -16.02 11.84 2.65
C GLU A 30 -14.87 11.01 3.21
N LEU A 31 -14.46 9.94 2.52
CA LEU A 31 -13.32 9.11 2.91
C LEU A 31 -12.03 9.92 3.01
N SER A 32 -11.75 10.75 2.00
CA SER A 32 -10.58 11.64 1.99
C SER A 32 -10.60 12.61 3.18
N ARG A 33 -11.76 13.19 3.51
CA ARG A 33 -11.92 14.07 4.69
C ARG A 33 -11.71 13.34 6.01
N THR A 34 -12.18 12.11 6.14
CA THR A 34 -11.96 11.29 7.34
C THR A 34 -10.49 10.90 7.50
N VAL A 35 -9.78 10.63 6.39
CA VAL A 35 -8.36 10.28 6.39
C VAL A 35 -7.48 11.48 6.76
N VAL A 36 -7.83 12.70 6.33
CA VAL A 36 -7.07 13.93 6.66
C VAL A 36 -7.08 14.21 8.17
N GLY A 37 -8.21 13.98 8.86
CA GLY A 37 -8.29 14.09 10.33
C GLY A 37 -7.59 12.96 11.09
N TYR A 38 -7.28 11.84 10.42
CA TYR A 38 -6.54 10.72 11.00
C TYR A 38 -5.05 11.04 11.19
N GLY A 39 -4.50 11.98 10.39
CA GLY A 39 -3.12 12.42 10.48
C GLY A 39 -2.79 13.22 11.76
N GLU A 40 -3.77 13.97 12.30
CA GLU A 40 -3.59 14.75 13.54
C GLU A 40 -3.70 13.88 14.81
N VAL A 41 -4.25 12.67 14.70
CA VAL A 41 -4.36 11.69 15.80
C VAL A 41 -3.31 10.57 15.65
N VAL A 42 -2.26 10.79 14.86
CA VAL A 42 -1.05 10.00 14.99
C VAL A 42 -0.38 10.46 16.28
N ARG A 43 -0.76 9.85 17.40
CA ARG A 43 0.12 9.82 18.59
C ARG A 43 1.53 9.56 18.06
N GLN A 44 2.51 10.33 18.53
CA GLN A 44 3.92 10.04 18.28
C GLN A 44 4.30 8.74 19.01
N VAL A 45 3.72 7.63 18.58
CA VAL A 45 4.00 6.28 19.05
C VAL A 45 5.45 6.02 18.71
N GLN A 46 6.28 5.86 19.73
CA GLN A 46 7.66 5.50 19.54
C GLN A 46 7.72 4.01 19.21
N TRP A 47 8.70 3.58 18.42
CA TRP A 47 8.84 2.17 18.06
C TRP A 47 9.02 1.27 19.31
N GLN A 48 9.53 1.84 20.41
CA GLN A 48 9.63 1.20 21.72
C GLN A 48 8.25 0.86 22.31
N ASP A 49 7.24 1.72 22.10
CA ASP A 49 5.87 1.46 22.55
C ASP A 49 5.28 0.25 21.82
N VAL A 50 5.54 0.17 20.50
CA VAL A 50 5.12 -0.98 19.67
C VAL A 50 5.86 -2.24 20.12
N GLN A 51 7.17 -2.15 20.34
CA GLN A 51 7.97 -3.27 20.79
C GLN A 51 7.52 -3.81 22.16
N ALA A 52 7.20 -2.93 23.11
CA ALA A 52 6.73 -3.31 24.43
C ALA A 52 5.36 -4.02 24.42
N ALA A 53 4.55 -3.77 23.40
CA ALA A 53 3.26 -4.41 23.22
C ALA A 53 3.35 -5.80 22.55
N LEU A 54 4.51 -6.18 21.97
CA LEU A 54 4.69 -7.47 21.29
C LEU A 54 4.79 -8.62 22.28
N LYS A 55 4.05 -9.71 22.01
CA LYS A 55 4.26 -10.99 22.71
C LYS A 55 5.57 -11.65 22.26
N PRO A 56 6.13 -12.60 23.03
CA PRO A 56 7.41 -13.25 22.72
C PRO A 56 7.53 -13.88 21.32
N ASP A 57 6.41 -14.33 20.75
CA ASP A 57 6.33 -14.95 19.42
C ASP A 57 5.82 -14.00 18.32
N GLU A 58 5.65 -12.71 18.64
CA GLU A 58 5.17 -11.71 17.69
C GLU A 58 6.31 -10.85 17.14
N VAL A 59 6.11 -10.38 15.91
CA VAL A 59 6.98 -9.41 15.25
C VAL A 59 6.12 -8.32 14.67
N ALA A 60 6.58 -7.07 14.74
CA ALA A 60 5.98 -5.98 13.98
C ALA A 60 6.84 -5.65 12.77
N LEU A 61 6.19 -5.37 11.65
CA LEU A 61 6.80 -4.89 10.42
C LEU A 61 6.22 -3.52 10.10
N GLU A 62 7.08 -2.54 9.94
CA GLU A 62 6.71 -1.21 9.45
C GLU A 62 7.30 -1.03 8.06
N PHE A 63 6.45 -0.82 7.06
CA PHE A 63 6.87 -0.52 5.70
C PHE A 63 7.07 0.98 5.54
N LEU A 64 8.19 1.37 4.95
CA LEU A 64 8.52 2.77 4.73
C LEU A 64 9.12 2.97 3.34
N HIS A 65 8.98 4.18 2.83
CA HIS A 65 9.64 4.63 1.61
C HIS A 65 10.36 5.95 1.87
N PHE A 66 11.49 6.17 1.20
CA PHE A 66 12.29 7.37 1.38
C PHE A 66 13.04 7.74 0.11
N ASN A 67 13.30 9.03 -0.06
CA ASN A 67 14.16 9.52 -1.13
C ASN A 67 15.61 9.19 -0.80
N TYR A 68 16.29 8.48 -1.70
CA TYR A 68 17.69 8.13 -1.53
C TYR A 68 18.59 9.31 -1.87
N GLU A 69 19.32 9.76 -0.86
CA GLU A 69 20.27 10.87 -0.95
C GLU A 69 21.65 10.37 -0.57
N ASN A 70 22.59 10.31 -1.54
CA ASN A 70 23.98 9.99 -1.26
C ASN A 70 24.90 10.37 -2.43
N PRO A 71 25.74 11.43 -2.35
CA PRO A 71 25.74 12.57 -1.42
C PRO A 71 24.79 13.71 -1.85
N LYS A 72 24.08 13.54 -2.98
CA LYS A 72 23.04 14.43 -3.49
C LYS A 72 21.75 13.64 -3.69
N THR A 73 20.61 14.34 -3.74
CA THR A 73 19.31 13.73 -4.04
C THR A 73 19.39 13.02 -5.39
N THR A 74 19.19 11.70 -5.39
CA THR A 74 19.26 10.90 -6.61
C THR A 74 17.94 10.85 -7.38
N GLY A 75 16.87 11.42 -6.80
CA GLY A 75 15.50 11.32 -7.32
C GLY A 75 14.93 9.90 -7.27
N LYS A 76 15.59 8.97 -6.56
CA LYS A 76 15.15 7.59 -6.42
C LYS A 76 14.42 7.41 -5.10
N VAL A 77 13.22 6.85 -5.15
CA VAL A 77 12.51 6.38 -3.96
C VAL A 77 12.89 4.92 -3.72
N LEU A 78 13.28 4.61 -2.49
CA LEU A 78 13.54 3.25 -2.02
C LEU A 78 12.47 2.82 -1.03
N TYR A 79 12.07 1.56 -1.13
CA TYR A 79 11.19 0.89 -0.19
C TYR A 79 12.00 0.02 0.76
N ALA A 80 11.65 0.06 2.04
CA ALA A 80 12.26 -0.75 3.08
C ALA A 80 11.21 -1.19 4.10
N ALA A 81 11.59 -2.13 4.96
CA ALA A 81 10.82 -2.51 6.13
C ALA A 81 11.69 -2.42 7.39
N LEU A 82 11.10 -1.96 8.49
CA LEU A 82 11.65 -2.06 9.83
C LEU A 82 11.00 -3.24 10.55
N LEU A 83 11.81 -4.15 11.05
CA LEU A 83 11.35 -5.31 11.81
C LEU A 83 11.63 -5.08 13.30
N LEU A 84 10.60 -5.21 14.12
CA LEU A 84 10.66 -5.14 15.58
C LEU A 84 10.44 -6.52 16.19
N LYS A 85 11.28 -6.88 17.17
CA LYS A 85 11.18 -8.10 17.98
C LYS A 85 11.19 -7.73 19.46
N PRO A 86 10.44 -8.43 20.34
CA PRO A 86 10.30 -8.12 21.76
C PRO A 86 11.61 -8.17 22.57
N ASN A 87 12.68 -8.77 22.04
CA ASN A 87 13.97 -8.94 22.73
C ASN A 87 15.17 -8.40 21.94
N GLN A 88 14.97 -7.43 21.05
CA GLN A 88 16.07 -6.81 20.31
C GLN A 88 16.28 -5.35 20.69
N PRO A 89 17.52 -4.89 20.90
CA PRO A 89 17.78 -3.53 21.36
C PRO A 89 17.50 -2.45 20.31
N TYR A 90 17.38 -2.81 19.03
CA TYR A 90 17.12 -1.89 17.93
C TYR A 90 16.29 -2.54 16.82
N PRO A 91 15.51 -1.76 16.05
CA PRO A 91 14.82 -2.23 14.85
C PRO A 91 15.81 -2.77 13.80
N ILE A 92 15.43 -3.81 13.07
CA ILE A 92 16.20 -4.32 11.93
C ILE A 92 15.71 -3.63 10.65
N PHE A 93 16.60 -2.91 9.97
CA PHE A 93 16.32 -2.33 8.66
C PHE A 93 16.52 -3.35 7.54
N ILE A 94 15.48 -3.57 6.75
CA ILE A 94 15.47 -4.51 5.62
C ILE A 94 15.18 -3.73 4.34
N PRO A 95 16.18 -3.50 3.46
CA PRO A 95 15.91 -2.90 2.16
C PRO A 95 15.08 -3.86 1.31
N LEU A 96 14.07 -3.35 0.62
CA LEU A 96 13.18 -4.15 -0.23
C LEU A 96 13.53 -3.97 -1.71
N PHE A 97 13.20 -2.82 -2.29
CA PHE A 97 13.38 -2.52 -3.72
C PHE A 97 13.30 -1.01 -4.00
N ASP A 98 13.65 -0.60 -5.21
CA ASP A 98 13.39 0.77 -5.68
C ASP A 98 12.00 0.90 -6.31
N GLU A 99 11.46 2.12 -6.34
CA GLU A 99 10.13 2.39 -6.90
C GLU A 99 9.97 1.90 -8.35
N LYS A 100 11.03 1.97 -9.15
CA LYS A 100 11.02 1.52 -10.54
C LYS A 100 10.74 0.03 -10.67
N ALA A 101 11.25 -0.79 -9.75
CA ALA A 101 10.94 -2.22 -9.71
C ALA A 101 9.45 -2.49 -9.46
N LEU A 102 8.77 -1.61 -8.71
CA LEU A 102 7.34 -1.70 -8.49
C LEU A 102 6.54 -1.18 -9.70
N GLU A 103 6.94 -0.03 -10.27
CA GLU A 103 6.34 0.52 -11.49
C GLU A 103 6.38 -0.47 -12.66
N ALA A 104 7.47 -1.25 -12.79
CA ALA A 104 7.56 -2.29 -13.82
C ALA A 104 6.51 -3.40 -13.68
N LEU A 105 5.92 -3.57 -12.49
CA LEU A 105 4.91 -4.58 -12.19
C LEU A 105 3.48 -4.00 -12.17
N ILE A 106 3.34 -2.67 -12.16
CA ILE A 106 2.05 -1.96 -12.14
C ILE A 106 1.80 -1.38 -13.54
N PRO A 107 0.63 -1.61 -14.15
CA PRO A 107 0.30 -1.03 -15.44
C PRO A 107 0.08 0.48 -15.28
N PRO A 108 0.16 1.23 -16.38
CA PRO A 108 -0.15 2.66 -16.34
C PRO A 108 -1.58 2.92 -15.82
N LEU A 109 -1.72 3.99 -15.03
CA LEU A 109 -2.94 4.34 -14.29
C LEU A 109 -4.17 4.54 -15.19
N ASP A 110 -3.95 4.89 -16.46
CA ASP A 110 -4.99 5.08 -17.48
C ASP A 110 -5.76 3.79 -17.82
N ARG A 111 -5.27 2.62 -17.38
CA ARG A 111 -5.87 1.29 -17.61
C ARG A 111 -6.27 0.56 -16.33
N LEU A 112 -6.20 1.20 -15.16
CA LEU A 112 -6.56 0.58 -13.88
C LEU A 112 -8.08 0.35 -13.78
N ARG A 113 -8.55 -0.73 -14.41
CA ARG A 113 -9.88 -1.30 -14.20
C ARG A 113 -9.84 -2.22 -12.97
N SER A 114 -10.99 -2.42 -12.32
CA SER A 114 -11.12 -3.33 -11.17
C SER A 114 -10.58 -4.75 -11.44
N GLU A 115 -10.61 -5.19 -12.70
CA GLU A 115 -10.07 -6.48 -13.15
C GLU A 115 -8.54 -6.56 -13.03
N TYR A 116 -7.86 -5.43 -13.22
CA TYR A 116 -6.41 -5.36 -13.15
C TYR A 116 -5.92 -5.37 -11.70
N ILE A 117 -6.63 -4.71 -10.79
CA ILE A 117 -6.32 -4.73 -9.36
C ILE A 117 -6.30 -6.18 -8.84
N ASN A 118 -7.27 -6.99 -9.27
CA ASN A 118 -7.30 -8.43 -8.95
C ASN A 118 -6.09 -9.18 -9.54
N GLN A 119 -5.68 -8.86 -10.77
CA GLN A 119 -4.47 -9.44 -11.37
C GLN A 119 -3.20 -9.05 -10.62
N LEU A 120 -3.10 -7.81 -10.12
CA LEU A 120 -1.96 -7.35 -9.33
C LEU A 120 -1.84 -8.13 -8.00
N TYR A 121 -2.96 -8.39 -7.32
CA TYR A 121 -2.97 -9.22 -6.10
C TYR A 121 -2.71 -10.72 -6.39
N GLN A 122 -3.10 -11.21 -7.57
CA GLN A 122 -2.84 -12.58 -8.00
C GLN A 122 -1.43 -12.76 -8.59
N ASN A 123 -0.71 -11.66 -8.87
CA ASN A 123 0.62 -11.70 -9.43
C ASN A 123 1.65 -12.09 -8.37
N ASN A 124 2.15 -13.31 -8.48
CA ASN A 124 3.21 -13.83 -7.61
C ASN A 124 4.51 -13.03 -7.69
N ALA A 125 4.76 -12.26 -8.75
CA ALA A 125 5.94 -11.42 -8.87
C ALA A 125 5.92 -10.29 -7.83
N THR A 126 4.78 -9.64 -7.62
CA THR A 126 4.61 -8.58 -6.60
C THR A 126 4.79 -9.14 -5.20
N ALA A 127 4.17 -10.30 -4.93
CA ALA A 127 4.33 -10.97 -3.65
C ALA A 127 5.79 -11.40 -3.40
N ARG A 128 6.52 -11.85 -4.43
CA ARG A 128 7.95 -12.17 -4.31
C ARG A 128 8.77 -10.93 -4.03
N LEU A 129 8.52 -9.82 -4.73
CA LEU A 129 9.27 -8.58 -4.59
C LEU A 129 9.18 -8.03 -3.15
N ILE A 130 7.99 -8.09 -2.53
CA ILE A 130 7.77 -7.60 -1.17
C ILE A 130 8.20 -8.62 -0.11
N TRP A 131 7.79 -9.88 -0.24
CA TRP A 131 7.92 -10.84 0.85
C TRP A 131 9.22 -11.64 0.83
N ALA A 132 9.90 -11.80 -0.31
CA ALA A 132 11.13 -12.59 -0.37
C ALA A 132 12.25 -12.05 0.54
N PRO A 133 12.51 -10.72 0.60
CA PRO A 133 13.51 -10.16 1.51
C PRO A 133 13.18 -10.35 3.00
N LEU A 134 11.90 -10.47 3.34
CA LEU A 134 11.41 -10.56 4.72
C LEU A 134 11.45 -11.99 5.28
N ARG A 135 11.34 -13.01 4.42
CA ARG A 135 11.33 -14.43 4.80
C ARG A 135 12.48 -14.88 5.71
N PRO A 136 13.76 -14.55 5.44
CA PRO A 136 14.86 -15.00 6.29
C PRO A 136 14.80 -14.40 7.70
N THR A 137 14.26 -13.19 7.85
CA THR A 137 14.27 -12.42 9.10
C THR A 137 13.08 -12.73 10.01
N CYS A 138 11.95 -13.13 9.40
CA CYS A 138 10.71 -13.50 10.09
C CYS A 138 10.59 -14.99 10.43
N ARG A 139 11.61 -15.81 10.14
CA ARG A 139 11.60 -17.24 10.51
C ARG A 139 11.93 -17.39 12.01
N LYS A 140 11.17 -18.24 12.71
CA LYS A 140 11.47 -18.67 14.08
C LYS A 140 12.84 -19.34 14.15
#